data_AF-A0ABD1GRJ4-F1
#
_entry.id   AF-A0ABD1GRJ4-F1
#
_cell.length_a   1.000
_cell.length_b   1.000
_cell.length_c   1.000
_cell.angle_alpha   90.00
_cell.angle_beta   90.00
_cell.angle_gamma   90.00
#
_symmetry.space_group_name_H-M   'P 1'
#
loop_
_entity.id
_entity.type
_entity.pdbx_description
1 polymer ?
#
loop_
_entity_poly.entity_id
_entity_poly.type
_entity_poly.pdbx_seq_one_letter_code
_entity_poly.pdbx_strand_id
1 'polypeptide(L)'
;MRELLVDFYASSGKRKPDQIIIFRDGVSESQFNQVLNIELNQIIEACKFLDPNWSPKFVVIIAQKNHHTKFFQTNSPDNVQPGTIIDNKVCHPNNCDFYLCAHAGMIGTTRPTHYHVLLDEVVFSPDELQELVHSLSYVYQRSTTAISVVAPICYAHLAASQLGQWMKFEDASETSSSHNGTGSGVAAPPVPPMPKLNEGVRNSMFFC
;
A
#
# COMPACT_ATOMS: atom_id res chain seq x y z
N MET A 1 9.19 0.49 -9.30
CA MET A 1 8.80 1.85 -9.74
C MET A 1 9.10 2.14 -11.20
N ARG A 2 10.33 2.00 -11.70
CA ARG A 2 10.66 2.31 -13.11
C ARG A 2 9.66 1.71 -14.12
N GLU A 3 9.35 0.42 -13.98
CA GLU A 3 8.41 -0.28 -14.87
C GLU A 3 7.01 0.35 -14.83
N LEU A 4 6.45 0.57 -13.64
CA LEU A 4 5.15 1.25 -13.46
C LEU A 4 5.12 2.65 -14.10
N LEU A 5 6.21 3.41 -14.01
CA LEU A 5 6.31 4.74 -14.61
C LEU A 5 6.35 4.68 -16.15
N VAL A 6 7.04 3.69 -16.71
CA VAL A 6 7.07 3.43 -18.16
C VAL A 6 5.69 2.98 -18.65
N ASP A 7 5.03 2.09 -17.92
CA ASP A 7 3.69 1.60 -18.25
C ASP A 7 2.65 2.72 -18.17
N PHE A 8 2.73 3.58 -17.16
CA PHE A 8 1.91 4.78 -17.06
C PHE A 8 2.14 5.70 -18.26
N TYR A 9 3.39 5.98 -18.62
CA TYR A 9 3.71 6.84 -19.77
C TYR A 9 3.14 6.27 -21.08
N ALA A 10 3.25 4.95 -21.29
CA ALA A 10 2.71 4.28 -22.46
C ALA A 10 1.17 4.32 -22.53
N SER A 11 0.49 4.16 -21.39
CA SER A 11 -0.98 4.10 -21.30
C SER A 11 -1.67 5.46 -21.18
N SER A 12 -0.97 6.51 -20.76
CA SER A 12 -1.54 7.84 -20.46
C SER A 12 -1.39 8.87 -21.60
N GLY A 13 -1.09 8.40 -22.82
CA GLY A 13 -0.85 9.26 -23.97
C GLY A 13 0.51 9.96 -23.91
N LYS A 14 1.56 9.27 -23.42
CA LYS A 14 2.93 9.79 -23.31
C LYS A 14 3.03 10.99 -22.36
N ARG A 15 2.27 10.97 -21.26
CA ARG A 15 2.36 11.99 -20.21
C ARG A 15 3.09 11.44 -18.99
N LYS A 16 3.88 12.31 -18.37
CA LYS A 16 4.49 12.03 -17.06
C LYS A 16 3.54 12.55 -15.99
N PRO A 17 3.34 11.84 -14.88
CA PRO A 17 2.48 12.34 -13.82
C PRO A 17 3.16 13.54 -13.13
N ASP A 18 2.40 14.60 -12.91
CA ASP A 18 2.86 15.77 -12.14
C ASP A 18 2.83 15.51 -10.63
N GLN A 19 2.04 14.53 -10.20
CA GLN A 19 1.81 14.14 -8.82
C GLN A 19 1.83 12.62 -8.68
N ILE A 20 2.47 12.12 -7.63
CA ILE A 20 2.55 10.70 -7.29
C ILE A 20 2.10 10.52 -5.83
N ILE A 21 0.96 9.86 -5.65
CA ILE A 21 0.40 9.55 -4.33
C ILE A 21 0.72 8.08 -4.01
N ILE A 22 1.41 7.86 -2.90
CA ILE A 22 1.89 6.56 -2.46
C ILE A 22 1.14 6.14 -1.21
N PHE A 23 0.43 5.02 -1.31
CA PHE A 23 -0.16 4.34 -0.16
C PHE A 23 0.72 3.17 0.25
N ARG A 24 1.17 3.15 1.51
CA ARG A 24 2.05 2.13 2.06
C ARG A 24 1.39 1.45 3.26
N ASP A 25 1.22 0.13 3.19
CA ASP A 25 0.77 -0.70 4.32
C ASP A 25 1.89 -1.61 4.80
N GLY A 26 1.87 -2.03 6.07
CA GLY A 26 2.81 -3.02 6.62
C GLY A 26 4.05 -2.42 7.28
N VAL A 27 3.94 -1.21 7.82
CA VAL A 27 5.00 -0.56 8.61
C VAL A 27 4.46 -0.02 9.94
N SER A 28 5.28 -0.11 10.99
CA SER A 28 5.03 0.55 12.27
C SER A 28 5.55 1.99 12.28
N GLU A 29 5.13 2.80 13.26
CA GLU A 29 5.58 4.19 13.40
C GLU A 29 7.11 4.33 13.46
N SER A 30 7.79 3.37 14.11
CA SER A 30 9.26 3.31 14.17
C SER A 30 9.96 3.23 12.81
N GLN A 31 9.24 2.83 11.76
CA GLN A 31 9.75 2.68 10.39
C GLN A 31 9.37 3.85 9.48
N PHE A 32 8.61 4.86 9.95
CA PHE A 32 8.18 5.98 9.11
C PHE A 32 9.37 6.73 8.49
N ASN A 33 10.43 6.96 9.28
CA ASN A 33 11.66 7.57 8.77
C ASN A 33 12.34 6.70 7.71
N GLN A 34 12.24 5.38 7.79
CA GLN A 34 12.78 4.49 6.78
C GLN A 34 12.00 4.61 5.46
N VAL A 35 10.66 4.72 5.53
CA VAL A 35 9.83 4.92 4.34
C VAL A 35 10.21 6.22 3.63
N LEU A 36 10.36 7.33 4.35
CA LEU A 36 10.75 8.61 3.77
C LEU A 36 12.20 8.60 3.25
N ASN A 37 13.15 8.16 4.07
CA ASN A 37 14.57 8.32 3.74
C ASN A 37 15.12 7.23 2.81
N ILE A 38 14.44 6.10 2.69
CA ILE A 38 14.89 4.99 1.84
C ILE A 38 13.90 4.75 0.71
N GLU A 39 12.65 4.38 1.03
CA GLU A 39 11.70 3.98 -0.01
C GLU A 39 11.40 5.16 -0.94
N LEU A 40 10.94 6.30 -0.42
CA LEU A 40 10.64 7.48 -1.23
C LEU A 40 11.85 7.97 -2.02
N ASN A 41 13.05 8.02 -1.41
CA ASN A 41 14.27 8.42 -2.11
C ASN A 41 14.58 7.50 -3.31
N GLN A 42 14.38 6.18 -3.19
CA GLN A 42 14.53 5.26 -4.33
C GLN A 42 13.50 5.53 -5.44
N ILE A 43 12.29 5.97 -5.09
CA ILE A 43 11.26 6.35 -6.08
C ILE A 43 11.65 7.65 -6.79
N ILE A 44 12.15 8.64 -6.05
CA ILE A 44 12.66 9.91 -6.60
C ILE A 44 13.81 9.63 -7.58
N GLU A 45 14.77 8.79 -7.20
CA GLU A 45 15.88 8.42 -8.08
C GLU A 45 15.40 7.67 -9.33
N ALA A 46 14.36 6.83 -9.22
CA ALA A 46 13.75 6.20 -10.40
C ALA A 46 13.09 7.21 -11.36
N CYS A 47 12.51 8.30 -10.84
CA CYS A 47 11.96 9.38 -11.67
C CYS A 47 13.08 10.14 -12.41
N LYS A 48 14.13 10.55 -11.68
CA LYS A 48 15.31 11.24 -12.23
C LYS A 48 16.05 10.40 -13.27
N PHE A 49 16.11 9.08 -13.05
CA PHE A 49 16.72 8.14 -13.99
C PHE A 49 15.99 8.14 -15.34
N LEU A 50 14.66 8.25 -15.34
CA LEU A 50 13.85 8.29 -16.57
C LEU A 50 13.92 9.65 -17.26
N ASP A 51 13.93 10.74 -16.48
CA ASP A 51 14.15 12.09 -16.97
C ASP A 51 14.74 12.97 -15.86
N PRO A 52 15.99 13.45 -15.99
CA PRO A 52 16.63 14.32 -15.00
C PRO A 52 15.89 15.64 -14.74
N ASN A 53 15.07 16.11 -15.67
CA ASN A 53 14.32 17.36 -15.54
C ASN A 53 12.91 17.15 -14.96
N TRP A 54 12.48 15.90 -14.77
CA TRP A 54 11.16 15.61 -14.24
C TRP A 54 11.19 15.53 -12.71
N SER A 55 10.39 16.38 -12.08
CA SER A 55 10.28 16.47 -10.62
C SER A 55 8.79 16.48 -10.22
N PRO A 56 8.16 15.30 -10.13
CA PRO A 56 6.77 15.21 -9.67
C PRO A 56 6.68 15.56 -8.19
N LYS A 57 5.50 16.02 -7.76
CA LYS A 57 5.17 16.19 -6.34
C LYS A 57 4.79 14.85 -5.73
N PHE A 58 5.22 14.61 -4.50
CA PHE A 58 4.93 13.38 -3.78
C PHE A 58 3.98 13.59 -2.61
N VAL A 59 3.09 12.60 -2.42
CA VAL A 59 2.31 12.44 -1.20
C VAL A 59 2.52 11.02 -0.70
N VAL A 60 2.90 10.86 0.56
CA VAL A 60 3.18 9.56 1.17
C VAL A 60 2.25 9.34 2.35
N ILE A 61 1.40 8.33 2.24
CA ILE A 61 0.36 8.00 3.21
C ILE A 61 0.58 6.56 3.68
N ILE A 62 0.83 6.38 4.97
CA ILE A 62 0.82 5.07 5.60
C ILE A 62 -0.61 4.72 5.96
N ALA A 63 -1.06 3.51 5.63
CA ALA A 63 -2.29 2.95 6.16
C ALA A 63 -1.96 1.85 7.15
N GLN A 64 -2.48 1.95 8.38
CA GLN A 64 -2.31 0.95 9.42
C GLN A 64 -3.69 0.39 9.79
N LYS A 65 -3.91 -0.87 9.43
CA LYS A 65 -5.13 -1.59 9.84
C LYS A 65 -4.95 -2.38 11.14
N ASN A 66 -3.71 -2.73 11.50
CA ASN A 66 -3.42 -3.63 12.62
C ASN A 66 -3.11 -2.86 13.92
N HIS A 67 -4.08 -2.13 14.47
CA HIS A 67 -3.95 -1.37 15.73
C HIS A 67 -5.10 -1.67 16.71
N HIS A 68 -4.99 -1.27 17.98
CA HIS A 68 -6.00 -1.59 19.00
C HIS A 68 -7.20 -0.61 19.07
N THR A 69 -7.14 0.52 18.38
CA THR A 69 -8.20 1.55 18.37
C THR A 69 -9.49 1.04 17.74
N LYS A 70 -10.63 1.36 18.39
CA LYS A 70 -12.00 1.03 17.97
C LYS A 70 -12.92 2.23 18.27
N PHE A 71 -13.91 2.48 17.43
CA PHE A 71 -14.88 3.56 17.62
C PHE A 71 -16.31 3.03 17.69
N PHE A 72 -17.11 3.63 18.57
CA PHE A 72 -18.50 3.25 18.83
C PHE A 72 -19.39 4.48 18.82
N GLN A 73 -20.68 4.29 18.51
CA GLN A 73 -21.66 5.35 18.65
C GLN A 73 -21.84 5.72 20.13
N THR A 74 -22.11 7.00 20.40
CA THR A 74 -22.28 7.48 21.78
C THR A 74 -23.41 6.75 22.48
N ASN A 75 -23.13 6.19 23.67
CA ASN A 75 -24.07 5.40 24.47
C ASN A 75 -24.63 4.14 23.77
N SER A 76 -23.95 3.61 22.76
CA SER A 76 -24.33 2.38 22.09
C SER A 76 -23.12 1.43 21.92
N PRO A 77 -23.31 0.10 21.99
CA PRO A 77 -22.28 -0.86 21.62
C PRO A 77 -22.06 -0.95 20.09
N ASP A 78 -22.86 -0.23 19.30
CA ASP A 78 -22.83 -0.28 17.85
C ASP A 78 -21.60 0.41 17.26
N ASN A 79 -21.15 -0.12 16.12
CA ASN A 79 -20.11 0.50 15.31
C ASN A 79 -20.54 1.90 14.84
N VAL A 80 -19.57 2.79 14.67
CA VAL A 80 -19.79 4.05 13.96
C VAL A 80 -20.26 3.80 12.52
N GLN A 81 -20.93 4.80 11.92
CA GLN A 81 -21.43 4.71 10.56
C GLN A 81 -20.27 4.58 9.55
N PRO A 82 -20.46 3.87 8.42
CA PRO A 82 -19.48 3.86 7.35
C PRO A 82 -19.19 5.28 6.85
N GLY A 83 -17.93 5.57 6.55
CA GLY A 83 -17.45 6.91 6.22
C GLY A 83 -17.16 7.80 7.42
N THR A 84 -17.28 7.31 8.67
CA THR A 84 -16.88 8.11 9.83
C THR A 84 -15.37 8.35 9.81
N ILE A 85 -15.00 9.61 9.95
CA ILE A 85 -13.62 10.08 10.05
C ILE A 85 -13.37 10.66 11.44
N ILE A 86 -12.21 10.33 12.02
CA ILE A 86 -11.74 10.85 13.29
C ILE A 86 -10.33 11.39 13.08
N ASP A 87 -10.18 12.70 13.11
CA ASP A 87 -8.94 13.44 12.86
C ASP A 87 -8.55 14.35 14.04
N ASN A 88 -9.23 14.21 15.17
CA ASN A 88 -9.06 15.07 16.34
C ASN A 88 -9.04 14.25 17.64
N LYS A 89 -8.50 14.88 18.70
CA LYS A 89 -8.41 14.41 20.10
C LYS A 89 -7.59 13.14 20.33
N VAL A 90 -7.80 12.09 19.54
CA VAL A 90 -7.13 10.78 19.62
C VAL A 90 -6.02 10.62 18.57
N CYS A 91 -5.92 11.57 17.64
CA CYS A 91 -4.86 11.67 16.64
C CYS A 91 -3.59 12.32 17.23
N HIS A 92 -2.49 12.22 16.51
CA HIS A 92 -1.22 12.77 16.94
C HIS A 92 -1.29 14.31 17.02
N PRO A 93 -0.75 14.95 18.07
CA PRO A 93 -0.90 16.39 18.26
C PRO A 93 -0.21 17.24 17.18
N ASN A 94 0.84 16.70 16.55
CA ASN A 94 1.70 17.45 15.62
C ASN A 94 1.77 16.84 14.21
N ASN A 95 1.28 15.62 14.01
CA ASN A 95 1.40 14.93 12.73
C ASN A 95 0.02 14.95 12.07
N CYS A 96 -0.01 14.88 10.74
CA CYS A 96 -1.27 14.76 10.03
C CYS A 96 -1.66 13.29 9.98
N ASP A 97 -2.61 12.89 10.82
CA ASP A 97 -3.15 11.54 10.86
C ASP A 97 -4.65 11.54 11.14
N PHE A 98 -5.34 10.52 10.63
CA PHE A 98 -6.78 10.36 10.84
C PHE A 98 -7.17 8.89 10.77
N TYR A 99 -8.25 8.54 11.45
CA TYR A 99 -8.88 7.24 11.33
C TYR A 99 -10.07 7.33 10.39
N LEU A 100 -10.22 6.34 9.52
CA LEU A 100 -11.37 6.20 8.64
C LEU A 100 -12.03 4.82 8.84
N CYS A 101 -13.32 4.84 9.19
CA CYS A 101 -14.19 3.67 9.17
C CYS A 101 -14.91 3.57 7.81
N ALA A 102 -14.19 3.17 6.75
CA ALA A 102 -14.70 3.24 5.38
C ALA A 102 -15.91 2.33 5.08
N HIS A 103 -16.06 1.20 5.79
CA HIS A 103 -17.07 0.19 5.52
C HIS A 103 -17.83 -0.23 6.78
N ALA A 104 -19.04 -0.74 6.61
CA ALA A 104 -19.78 -1.41 7.68
C ALA A 104 -19.20 -2.82 7.87
N GLY A 105 -18.55 -3.09 9.00
CA GLY A 105 -18.19 -4.45 9.36
C GLY A 105 -19.44 -5.30 9.54
N MET A 106 -19.59 -6.36 8.74
CA MET A 106 -20.77 -7.24 8.79
C MET A 106 -20.89 -8.00 10.11
N ILE A 107 -19.77 -8.29 10.76
CA ILE A 107 -19.71 -9.09 11.99
C ILE A 107 -18.70 -8.45 12.95
N GLY A 108 -19.11 -8.27 14.20
CA GLY A 108 -18.25 -7.80 15.29
C GLY A 108 -17.93 -6.30 15.23
N THR A 109 -16.86 -5.91 15.92
CA THR A 109 -16.42 -4.51 15.94
C THR A 109 -15.60 -4.18 14.71
N THR A 110 -16.00 -3.15 13.98
CA THR A 110 -15.27 -2.61 12.84
C THR A 110 -13.96 -2.01 13.32
N ARG A 111 -12.85 -2.41 12.69
CA ARG A 111 -11.55 -1.77 12.91
C ARG A 111 -11.36 -0.66 11.88
N PRO A 112 -11.28 0.62 12.29
CA PRO A 112 -10.92 1.70 11.37
C PRO A 112 -9.53 1.44 10.79
N THR A 113 -9.21 2.07 9.67
CA THR A 113 -7.82 2.19 9.22
C THR A 113 -7.28 3.54 9.68
N HIS A 114 -6.11 3.51 10.32
CA HIS A 114 -5.38 4.71 10.73
C HIS A 114 -4.44 5.13 9.60
N TYR A 115 -4.67 6.31 9.05
CA TYR A 115 -3.87 6.88 7.99
C TYR A 115 -2.92 7.93 8.57
N HIS A 116 -1.63 7.83 8.25
CA HIS A 116 -0.63 8.83 8.60
C HIS A 116 -0.07 9.45 7.33
N VAL A 117 -0.15 10.76 7.21
CA VAL A 117 0.42 11.53 6.11
C VAL A 117 1.85 11.89 6.49
N LEU A 118 2.83 11.23 5.89
CA LEU A 118 4.25 11.45 6.18
C LEU A 118 4.84 12.59 5.35
N LEU A 119 4.32 12.79 4.14
CA LEU A 119 4.73 13.84 3.23
C LEU A 119 3.53 14.25 2.37
N ASP A 120 3.37 15.55 2.16
CA ASP A 120 2.43 16.10 1.20
C ASP A 120 3.00 17.37 0.54
N GLU A 121 3.57 17.20 -0.66
CA GLU A 121 4.07 18.32 -1.49
C GLU A 121 2.98 18.93 -2.39
N VAL A 122 1.83 18.26 -2.47
CA VAL A 122 0.65 18.75 -3.19
C VAL A 122 -0.07 19.80 -2.34
N VAL A 123 0.02 19.68 -1.02
CA VAL A 123 -0.58 20.57 -0.01
C VAL A 123 -2.11 20.45 -0.07
N PHE A 124 -2.61 19.23 0.07
CA PHE A 124 -4.04 18.96 0.22
C PHE A 124 -4.56 19.59 1.50
N SER A 125 -5.80 20.08 1.46
CA SER A 125 -6.54 20.28 2.70
C SER A 125 -6.86 18.92 3.33
N PRO A 126 -7.03 18.85 4.67
CA PRO A 126 -7.43 17.62 5.34
C PRO A 126 -8.69 17.01 4.72
N ASP A 127 -9.70 17.82 4.40
CA ASP A 127 -10.97 17.39 3.82
C ASP A 127 -10.76 16.75 2.43
N GLU A 128 -9.97 17.37 1.54
CA GLU A 128 -9.69 16.83 0.21
C GLU A 128 -8.95 15.49 0.28
N LEU A 129 -7.98 15.38 1.18
CA LEU A 129 -7.21 14.15 1.34
C LEU A 129 -8.08 13.02 1.91
N GLN A 130 -8.89 13.34 2.92
CA GLN A 130 -9.82 12.43 3.56
C GLN A 130 -10.88 11.93 2.56
N GLU A 131 -11.43 12.81 1.73
CA GLU A 131 -12.37 12.46 0.67
C GLU A 131 -11.73 11.58 -0.41
N LEU A 132 -10.49 11.90 -0.83
CA LEU A 132 -9.73 11.08 -1.75
C LEU A 132 -9.54 9.66 -1.20
N VAL A 133 -9.08 9.54 0.05
CA VAL A 133 -8.85 8.25 0.71
C VAL A 133 -10.15 7.48 0.84
N HIS A 134 -11.25 8.13 1.22
CA HIS A 134 -12.56 7.47 1.32
C HIS A 134 -13.06 7.01 -0.06
N SER A 135 -12.93 7.83 -1.09
CA SER A 135 -13.31 7.48 -2.46
C SER A 135 -12.55 6.26 -2.98
N LEU A 136 -11.25 6.17 -2.68
CA LEU A 136 -10.43 5.02 -3.06
C LEU A 136 -10.83 3.72 -2.34
N SER A 137 -11.61 3.77 -1.26
CA SER A 137 -12.19 2.58 -0.64
C SER A 137 -13.35 1.97 -1.46
N TYR A 138 -13.92 2.70 -2.43
CA TYR A 138 -15.04 2.22 -3.26
C TYR A 138 -14.62 1.67 -4.64
N VAL A 139 -13.37 1.89 -5.06
CA VAL A 139 -12.89 1.52 -6.41
C VAL A 139 -12.22 0.15 -6.48
N TYR A 140 -12.51 -0.72 -5.51
CA TYR A 140 -12.00 -2.09 -5.49
C TYR A 140 -12.90 -3.03 -6.28
N GLN A 141 -12.42 -3.47 -7.45
CA GLN A 141 -13.24 -4.16 -8.45
C GLN A 141 -13.82 -5.53 -8.01
N ARG A 142 -13.25 -6.15 -6.97
CA ARG A 142 -13.72 -7.44 -6.47
C ARG A 142 -14.81 -7.30 -5.40
N SER A 143 -15.28 -6.09 -5.12
CA SER A 143 -16.33 -5.80 -4.15
C SER A 143 -17.34 -4.80 -4.71
N THR A 144 -18.62 -5.00 -4.37
CA THR A 144 -19.69 -4.02 -4.66
C THR A 144 -19.91 -3.03 -3.51
N THR A 145 -19.15 -3.17 -2.42
CA THR A 145 -19.18 -2.29 -1.25
C THR A 145 -17.79 -1.74 -0.96
N ALA A 146 -17.73 -0.63 -0.20
CA ALA A 146 -16.46 -0.11 0.31
C ALA A 146 -15.66 -1.19 1.05
N ILE A 147 -14.35 -1.16 0.87
CA ILE A 147 -13.39 -1.97 1.61
C ILE A 147 -12.76 -1.16 2.73
N SER A 148 -12.18 -1.85 3.72
CA SER A 148 -11.63 -1.20 4.92
C SER A 148 -10.46 -0.26 4.68
N VAL A 149 -9.69 -0.50 3.61
CA VAL A 149 -8.49 0.24 3.23
C VAL A 149 -8.62 0.68 1.77
N VAL A 150 -7.80 1.59 1.28
CA VAL A 150 -7.85 2.01 -0.14
C VAL A 150 -7.55 0.85 -1.11
N ALA A 151 -8.17 0.88 -2.29
CA ALA A 151 -8.03 -0.15 -3.32
C ALA A 151 -6.57 -0.42 -3.75
N PRO A 152 -5.67 0.58 -3.91
CA PRO A 152 -4.26 0.33 -4.25
C PRO A 152 -3.55 -0.63 -3.29
N ILE A 153 -3.81 -0.53 -1.98
CA ILE A 153 -3.22 -1.43 -0.97
C ILE A 153 -3.78 -2.85 -1.14
N CYS A 154 -5.09 -2.99 -1.35
CA CYS A 154 -5.68 -4.31 -1.60
C CYS A 154 -5.09 -4.97 -2.85
N TYR A 155 -4.89 -4.22 -3.94
CA TYR A 155 -4.23 -4.74 -5.14
C TYR A 155 -2.78 -5.13 -4.88
N ALA A 156 -2.02 -4.35 -4.11
CA ALA A 156 -0.67 -4.71 -3.70
C ALA A 156 -0.63 -6.02 -2.89
N HIS A 157 -1.59 -6.22 -1.97
CA HIS A 157 -1.72 -7.48 -1.22
C HIS A 157 -2.05 -8.68 -2.11
N LEU A 158 -2.97 -8.51 -3.06
CA LEU A 158 -3.30 -9.57 -4.01
C LEU A 158 -2.08 -9.96 -4.86
N ALA A 159 -1.36 -8.96 -5.39
CA ALA A 159 -0.13 -9.19 -6.16
C ALA A 159 0.94 -9.91 -5.32
N ALA A 160 1.18 -9.47 -4.08
CA ALA A 160 2.14 -10.09 -3.17
C ALA A 160 1.75 -11.52 -2.80
N SER A 161 0.46 -11.76 -2.52
CA SER A 161 -0.07 -13.10 -2.22
C SER A 161 0.10 -14.04 -3.40
N GLN A 162 -0.23 -13.59 -4.61
CA GLN A 162 -0.12 -14.41 -5.83
C GLN A 162 1.34 -14.79 -6.10
N LEU A 163 2.25 -13.81 -6.06
CA LEU A 163 3.68 -14.07 -6.26
C LEU A 163 4.26 -14.98 -5.17
N GLY A 164 3.84 -14.79 -3.91
CA GLY A 164 4.26 -15.64 -2.80
C GLY A 164 3.81 -17.10 -2.93
N GLN A 165 2.70 -17.38 -3.61
CA GLN A 165 2.29 -18.76 -3.92
C GLN A 165 3.18 -19.41 -4.97
N TRP A 166 3.59 -18.66 -6.00
CA TRP A 166 4.46 -19.19 -7.06
C TRP A 166 5.87 -19.48 -6.56
N MET A 167 6.45 -18.59 -5.76
CA MET A 167 7.77 -18.83 -5.15
C MET A 167 7.78 -20.08 -4.27
N LYS A 168 6.71 -20.32 -3.49
CA LYS A 168 6.57 -21.56 -2.69
C LYS A 168 6.46 -22.82 -3.55
N PHE A 169 5.85 -22.72 -4.73
CA PHE A 169 5.73 -23.83 -5.66
C PHE A 169 7.09 -24.18 -6.27
N GLU A 170 7.91 -23.18 -6.61
CA GLU A 170 9.29 -23.38 -7.08
C GLU A 170 10.16 -24.04 -5.99
N ASP A 171 10.10 -23.57 -4.74
CA ASP A 171 10.82 -24.19 -3.61
C ASP A 171 10.39 -25.66 -3.38
N ALA A 172 9.09 -25.96 -3.52
CA ALA A 172 8.57 -27.32 -3.42
C ALA A 172 9.01 -28.22 -4.60
N SER A 173 9.25 -27.63 -5.77
CA SER A 173 9.78 -28.34 -6.95
C SER A 173 11.28 -28.62 -6.82
N GLU A 174 12.07 -27.70 -6.23
CA GLU A 174 13.51 -27.89 -6.03
C GLU A 174 13.84 -28.85 -4.86
N THR A 175 12.97 -28.95 -3.86
CA THR A 175 13.10 -29.93 -2.76
C THR A 175 12.85 -31.38 -3.19
N SER A 176 12.42 -31.61 -4.44
CA SER A 176 12.27 -32.95 -5.01
C SER A 176 13.58 -33.56 -5.56
N SER A 177 14.70 -32.82 -5.55
CA SER A 177 15.99 -33.35 -5.99
C SER A 177 17.20 -32.74 -5.27
N SER A 178 17.55 -33.27 -4.09
CA SER A 178 18.90 -33.77 -3.74
C SER A 178 19.09 -33.90 -2.21
N HIS A 179 19.31 -35.13 -1.77
CA HIS A 179 20.00 -35.44 -0.52
C HIS A 179 21.51 -35.18 -0.72
N ASN A 180 22.14 -34.34 0.13
CA ASN A 180 23.46 -34.59 0.73
C ASN A 180 23.97 -33.41 1.60
N GLY A 181 24.38 -33.73 2.83
CA GLY A 181 25.65 -33.22 3.42
C GLY A 181 25.67 -31.86 4.15
N THR A 182 25.53 -31.93 5.48
CA THR A 182 26.34 -31.29 6.55
C THR A 182 27.20 -30.03 6.26
N GLY A 183 27.03 -28.98 7.09
CA GLY A 183 28.17 -28.18 7.59
C GLY A 183 28.05 -26.65 7.59
N SER A 184 28.00 -26.08 8.80
CA SER A 184 28.49 -24.76 9.26
C SER A 184 28.21 -23.45 8.49
N GLY A 185 27.52 -22.55 9.20
CA GLY A 185 27.76 -21.10 9.18
C GLY A 185 27.61 -20.43 7.83
N VAL A 186 26.37 -20.20 7.37
CA VAL A 186 26.12 -19.58 6.07
C VAL A 186 25.27 -18.33 6.27
N ALA A 187 25.74 -17.23 5.66
CA ALA A 187 24.96 -16.02 5.42
C ALA A 187 23.55 -16.39 4.94
N ALA A 188 22.56 -15.54 5.27
CA ALA A 188 21.20 -15.73 4.77
C ALA A 188 21.25 -16.04 3.26
N PRO A 189 20.57 -17.09 2.79
CA PRO A 189 20.60 -17.48 1.39
C PRO A 189 20.21 -16.27 0.52
N PRO A 190 20.82 -16.12 -0.68
CA PRO A 190 20.47 -15.04 -1.58
C PRO A 190 18.96 -15.06 -1.83
N VAL A 191 18.30 -13.90 -1.69
CA VAL A 191 16.88 -13.81 -2.05
C VAL A 191 16.75 -14.13 -3.54
N PRO A 192 16.01 -15.18 -3.92
CA PRO A 192 15.88 -15.55 -5.32
C PRO A 192 15.23 -14.40 -6.11
N PRO A 193 15.71 -14.14 -7.34
CA PRO A 193 15.15 -13.08 -8.15
C PRO A 193 13.69 -13.37 -8.46
N MET A 194 12.85 -12.34 -8.43
CA MET A 194 11.43 -12.48 -8.73
C MET A 194 11.23 -12.98 -10.17
N PRO A 195 10.39 -14.02 -10.40
CA PRO A 195 10.10 -14.50 -11.74
C PRO A 195 9.52 -13.39 -12.61
N LYS A 196 9.97 -13.30 -13.86
CA LYS A 196 9.39 -12.36 -14.82
C LYS A 196 8.02 -12.84 -15.28
N LEU A 197 7.04 -11.95 -15.20
CA LEU A 197 5.71 -12.20 -15.75
C LEU A 197 5.78 -12.35 -17.27
N ASN A 198 4.93 -13.24 -17.80
CA ASN A 198 4.74 -13.39 -19.24
C ASN A 198 4.23 -12.07 -19.85
N GLU A 199 4.70 -11.73 -21.05
CA GLU A 199 4.36 -10.46 -21.72
C GLU A 199 2.86 -10.26 -21.95
N GLY A 200 2.10 -11.34 -22.14
CA GLY A 200 0.65 -11.27 -22.33
C GLY A 200 -0.14 -10.92 -21.06
N VAL A 201 0.47 -11.05 -19.88
CA VAL A 201 -0.20 -10.81 -18.59
C VAL A 201 0.43 -9.71 -17.75
N ARG A 202 1.68 -9.32 -18.01
CA ARG A 202 2.43 -8.35 -17.18
C ARG A 202 1.75 -6.98 -17.01
N ASN A 203 0.94 -6.59 -18.00
CA ASN A 203 0.18 -5.32 -17.99
C ASN A 203 -1.29 -5.50 -17.59
N SER A 204 -1.66 -6.69 -17.11
CA SER A 204 -3.02 -7.01 -16.65
C SER A 204 -3.07 -7.08 -15.12
N MET A 205 -4.27 -6.95 -14.56
CA MET A 205 -4.51 -7.22 -13.13
C MET A 205 -4.67 -8.73 -12.88
N PHE A 206 -3.69 -9.55 -13.27
CA PHE A 206 -3.73 -11.03 -13.18
C PHE A 206 -3.94 -11.56 -11.75
N PHE A 207 -3.71 -10.73 -10.75
CA PHE A 207 -3.88 -11.02 -9.32
C PHE A 207 -5.31 -10.77 -8.82
N CYS A 208 -6.19 -10.22 -9.65
CA CYS A 208 -7.58 -9.96 -9.30
C CYS A 208 -8.51 -11.14 -9.60
#